data_AF-A0A176K3J7-F1
#
_entry.id   AF-A0A176K3J7-F1
#
_cell.length_a   1.000
_cell.length_b   1.000
_cell.length_c   1.000
_cell.angle_alpha   90.00
_cell.angle_beta   90.00
_cell.angle_gamma   90.00
#
_symmetry.space_group_name_H-M   'P 1'
#
loop_
_entity.id
_entity.type
_entity.pdbx_description
1 polymer ?
#
loop_
_entity_poly.entity_id
_entity_poly.type
_entity_poly.pdbx_seq_one_letter_code
_entity_poly.pdbx_strand_id
1 'polypeptide(L)'
;MVKEIFISKVLELLKEYSKNGCKLWLAECYERRWAYIGGYGSEYFLPPEKIITIGKFAIFGERVEENVKINLLKDIENFLEENNG
;
A
#
# COMPACT_ATOMS: atom_id res chain seq x y z
N MET A 1 16.59 5.27 2.31
CA MET A 1 15.85 5.10 1.04
C MET A 1 15.38 6.45 0.48
N VAL A 2 15.52 6.69 -0.83
CA VAL A 2 14.99 7.90 -1.49
C VAL A 2 13.46 7.80 -1.60
N LYS A 3 12.73 8.86 -1.24
CA LYS A 3 11.26 8.90 -1.22
C LYS A 3 10.62 8.39 -2.52
N GLU A 4 11.17 8.79 -3.66
CA GLU A 4 10.64 8.44 -4.98
C GLU A 4 10.79 6.93 -5.27
N ILE A 5 11.92 6.35 -4.88
CA ILE A 5 12.17 4.91 -5.03
C ILE A 5 11.17 4.12 -4.17
N PHE A 6 10.95 4.54 -2.93
CA PHE A 6 9.94 3.94 -2.05
C PHE A 6 8.56 3.94 -2.71
N ILE A 7 8.09 5.12 -3.15
CA ILE A 7 6.77 5.29 -3.75
C ILE A 7 6.64 4.41 -4.99
N SER A 8 7.62 4.44 -5.90
CA SER A 8 7.60 3.65 -7.13
C SER A 8 7.50 2.15 -6.84
N LYS A 9 8.31 1.64 -5.90
CA LYS A 9 8.33 0.23 -5.54
C LYS A 9 7.06 -0.24 -4.86
N VAL A 10 6.53 0.55 -3.93
CA VAL A 10 5.25 0.23 -3.30
C VAL A 10 4.12 0.23 -4.32
N LEU A 11 4.06 1.23 -5.22
CA LEU A 11 3.04 1.25 -6.28
C LEU A 11 3.14 0.05 -7.22
N GLU A 12 4.35 -0.41 -7.57
CA GLU A 12 4.56 -1.66 -8.32
C GLU A 12 3.94 -2.86 -7.58
N LEU A 13 4.20 -3.01 -6.28
CA LEU A 13 3.61 -4.08 -5.47
C LEU A 13 2.08 -3.98 -5.44
N LEU A 14 1.53 -2.79 -5.16
CA LEU A 14 0.08 -2.58 -5.10
C LEU A 14 -0.60 -2.95 -6.43
N LYS A 15 0.04 -2.66 -7.56
CA LYS A 15 -0.46 -3.03 -8.88
C LYS A 15 -0.58 -4.55 -9.04
N GLU A 16 0.43 -5.30 -8.61
CA GLU A 16 0.41 -6.76 -8.69
C GLU A 16 -0.68 -7.37 -7.79
N TYR A 17 -0.77 -6.91 -6.55
CA TYR A 17 -1.79 -7.40 -5.60
C TYR A 17 -3.22 -7.02 -5.99
N SER A 18 -3.42 -5.85 -6.63
CA SER A 18 -4.74 -5.41 -7.09
C SER A 18 -5.34 -6.30 -8.20
N LYS A 19 -4.51 -7.12 -8.89
CA LYS A 19 -4.99 -8.09 -9.88
C LYS A 19 -5.90 -9.17 -9.26
N ASN A 20 -5.83 -9.36 -7.94
CA ASN A 20 -6.68 -10.31 -7.21
C ASN A 20 -8.08 -9.78 -6.88
N GLY A 21 -8.56 -8.75 -7.61
CA GLY A 21 -9.92 -8.24 -7.44
C GLY A 21 -10.12 -7.37 -6.20
N CYS A 22 -9.07 -6.67 -5.76
CA CYS A 22 -9.12 -5.67 -4.69
C CYS A 22 -8.65 -4.32 -5.22
N LYS A 23 -9.01 -3.24 -4.50
CA LYS A 23 -8.43 -1.91 -4.70
C LYS A 23 -7.35 -1.69 -3.67
N LEU A 24 -6.20 -1.17 -4.06
CA LEU A 24 -5.12 -0.81 -3.15
C LEU A 24 -4.54 0.55 -3.53
N TRP A 25 -4.24 1.39 -2.54
CA TRP A 25 -3.58 2.67 -2.79
C TRP A 25 -2.64 3.07 -1.66
N LEU A 26 -1.65 3.86 -2.05
CA LEU A 26 -0.70 4.52 -1.18
C LEU A 26 -1.17 5.95 -0.90
N ALA A 27 -1.06 6.36 0.36
CA ALA A 27 -1.29 7.73 0.79
C ALA A 27 -0.16 8.23 1.70
N GLU A 28 0.07 9.53 1.69
CA GLU A 28 1.01 10.22 2.57
C GLU A 28 0.25 11.06 3.60
N CYS A 29 0.68 11.01 4.85
CA CYS A 29 0.12 11.75 5.96
C CYS A 29 0.62 13.19 5.92
N TYR A 30 -0.32 14.11 5.89
CA TYR A 30 -0.12 15.54 6.07
C TYR A 30 -0.91 15.96 7.31
N GLU A 31 -0.19 16.11 8.43
CA GLU A 31 -0.73 16.38 9.77
C GLU A 31 -1.76 15.32 10.22
N ARG A 32 -3.05 15.57 9.97
CA ARG A 32 -4.18 14.73 10.36
C ARG A 32 -4.91 14.11 9.16
N ARG A 33 -4.44 14.36 7.94
CA ARG A 33 -5.10 13.95 6.70
C ARG A 33 -4.19 13.04 5.88
N TRP A 34 -4.80 12.08 5.19
CA TRP A 34 -4.11 11.21 4.24
C TRP A 34 -4.35 11.73 2.83
N ALA A 35 -3.29 12.10 2.13
CA ALA A 35 -3.34 12.51 0.74
C ALA A 35 -3.00 11.32 -0.16
N TYR A 36 -3.88 11.03 -1.11
CA TYR A 36 -3.67 9.98 -2.11
C TYR A 36 -2.43 10.26 -2.96
N ILE A 37 -1.58 9.24 -3.15
CA ILE A 37 -0.42 9.30 -4.06
C ILE A 37 -0.71 8.54 -5.35
N GLY A 38 -1.20 7.31 -5.22
CA GLY A 38 -1.40 6.41 -6.35
C GLY A 38 -1.97 5.07 -5.89
N GLY A 39 -2.64 4.36 -6.79
CA GLY A 39 -3.34 3.12 -6.47
C GLY A 39 -3.86 2.42 -7.72
N TYR A 40 -4.28 1.18 -7.53
CA TYR A 40 -4.71 0.26 -8.58
C TYR A 40 -5.92 -0.55 -8.12
N GLY A 41 -6.57 -1.21 -9.09
CA GLY A 41 -7.76 -2.02 -8.87
C GLY A 41 -9.06 -1.28 -9.19
N SER A 42 -10.16 -2.02 -9.10
CA SER A 42 -11.50 -1.49 -9.34
C SER A 42 -12.07 -0.87 -8.08
N GLU A 43 -12.90 0.16 -8.20
CA GLU A 43 -13.63 0.69 -7.05
C GLU A 43 -14.72 -0.28 -6.60
N TYR A 44 -14.72 -0.59 -5.32
CA TYR A 44 -15.79 -1.30 -4.66
C TYR A 44 -16.40 -0.29 -3.69
N PHE A 45 -17.73 -0.12 -3.69
CA PHE A 45 -18.42 0.77 -2.74
C PHE A 45 -18.40 0.21 -1.30
N LEU A 46 -17.23 -0.24 -0.86
CA LEU A 46 -16.92 -0.80 0.44
C LEU A 46 -16.07 0.21 1.22
N PRO A 47 -16.19 0.25 2.55
CA PRO A 47 -15.34 1.08 3.36
C PRO A 47 -13.86 0.76 3.14
N PRO A 48 -13.00 1.77 2.98
CA PRO A 48 -11.57 1.57 2.87
C PRO A 48 -11.00 1.06 4.20
N GLU A 49 -10.17 0.04 4.14
CA GLU A 49 -9.39 -0.45 5.29
C GLU A 49 -7.95 0.07 5.20
N LYS A 50 -7.38 0.50 6.34
CA LYS A 50 -5.95 0.81 6.43
C LYS A 50 -5.16 -0.46 6.75
N ILE A 51 -4.34 -0.91 5.82
CA ILE A 51 -3.59 -2.16 5.91
C ILE A 51 -2.33 -1.99 6.77
N ILE A 52 -1.52 -0.96 6.47
CA ILE A 52 -0.25 -0.69 7.17
C ILE A 52 0.06 0.80 7.17
N THR A 53 0.84 1.24 8.17
CA THR A 53 1.42 2.58 8.24
C THR A 53 2.94 2.46 8.34
N ILE A 54 3.67 3.18 7.49
CA ILE A 54 5.14 3.13 7.34
C ILE A 54 5.65 4.56 7.37
N GLY A 55 6.10 5.01 8.55
CA GLY A 55 6.43 6.41 8.77
C GLY A 55 5.25 7.33 8.44
N LYS A 56 5.43 8.21 7.45
CA LYS A 56 4.37 9.11 6.96
C LYS A 56 3.51 8.51 5.85
N PHE A 57 3.72 7.27 5.44
CA PHE A 57 2.93 6.62 4.39
C PHE A 57 1.96 5.62 5.00
N ALA A 58 0.84 5.37 4.32
CA ALA A 58 -0.06 4.27 4.64
C ALA A 58 -0.61 3.66 3.37
N ILE A 59 -0.86 2.37 3.43
CA ILE A 59 -1.54 1.62 2.38
C ILE A 59 -2.94 1.34 2.85
N PHE A 60 -3.88 1.57 1.96
CA PHE A 60 -5.28 1.30 2.16
C PHE A 60 -5.80 0.36 1.09
N GLY A 61 -6.93 -0.28 1.35
CA GLY A 61 -7.59 -1.10 0.35
C GLY A 61 -9.07 -1.32 0.54
N GLU A 62 -9.71 -1.81 -0.51
CA GLU A 62 -11.11 -2.25 -0.53
C GLU A 62 -11.15 -3.70 -1.01
N ARG A 63 -12.00 -4.53 -0.39
CA ARG A 63 -12.15 -5.96 -0.72
C ARG A 63 -10.82 -6.74 -0.67
N VAL A 64 -9.96 -6.41 0.28
CA VAL A 64 -8.68 -7.09 0.44
C VAL A 64 -8.89 -8.36 1.25
N GLU A 65 -8.66 -9.51 0.62
CA GLU A 65 -8.70 -10.80 1.32
C GLU A 65 -7.53 -10.93 2.31
N GLU A 66 -7.72 -11.69 3.39
CA GLU A 66 -6.74 -11.78 4.48
C GLU A 66 -5.38 -12.34 4.02
N ASN A 67 -5.38 -13.29 3.09
CA ASN A 67 -4.16 -13.83 2.46
C ASN A 67 -3.40 -12.76 1.65
N VAL A 68 -4.10 -11.94 0.87
CA VAL A 68 -3.55 -10.82 0.10
C VAL A 68 -2.93 -9.81 1.06
N LYS A 69 -3.64 -9.49 2.15
CA LYS A 69 -3.16 -8.60 3.21
C LYS A 69 -1.87 -9.11 3.86
N ILE A 70 -1.84 -10.37 4.30
CA ILE A 70 -0.68 -10.99 4.94
C ILE A 70 0.54 -11.00 3.99
N ASN A 71 0.34 -11.37 2.73
CA ASN A 71 1.44 -11.44 1.76
C ASN A 71 1.97 -10.05 1.42
N LEU A 72 1.08 -9.07 1.23
CA LEU A 72 1.47 -7.68 1.00
C LEU A 72 2.29 -7.11 2.16
N LEU A 73 1.88 -7.38 3.41
CA LEU A 73 2.62 -6.95 4.60
C LEU A 73 4.04 -7.51 4.60
N LYS A 74 4.19 -8.82 4.36
CA LYS A 74 5.50 -9.49 4.29
C LYS A 74 6.39 -8.90 3.19
N ASP A 75 5.86 -8.69 2.00
CA ASP A 75 6.65 -8.14 0.88
C ASP A 75 7.14 -6.72 1.18
N ILE A 76 6.32 -5.93 1.85
CA ILE A 76 6.72 -4.58 2.27
C ILE A 76 7.75 -4.62 3.39
N GLU A 77 7.59 -5.50 4.38
CA GLU A 77 8.57 -5.69 5.46
C GLU A 77 9.94 -6.10 4.89
N ASN A 78 9.97 -7.11 4.01
CA ASN A 78 11.19 -7.55 3.33
C ASN A 78 11.84 -6.40 2.57
N PHE A 79 11.06 -5.62 1.82
CA PHE A 79 11.55 -4.46 1.07
C PHE A 79 12.17 -3.39 2.00
N LEU A 80 11.58 -3.17 3.18
CA LEU A 80 12.12 -2.21 4.16
C LEU A 80 13.41 -2.73 4.82
N GLU A 81 13.51 -4.02 5.08
CA GLU A 81 14.73 -4.65 5.64
C GLU A 81 15.91 -4.59 4.66
N GLU A 82 15.69 -4.94 3.39
CA GLU A 82 16.73 -4.91 2.34
C GLU A 82 17.35 -3.52 2.12
N ASN A 83 16.64 -2.46 2.49
CA ASN A 83 17.05 -1.07 2.25
C ASN A 83 17.47 -0.31 3.54
N ASN A 84 17.46 -0.99 4.68
CA ASN A 84 18.00 -0.49 5.96
C ASN A 84 19.36 -1.13 6.32
N GLY A 85 19.85 -2.07 5.49
CA GLY A 85 21.19 -2.68 5.57
C GLY A 85 22.26 -1.95 4.76
#